data_AF-K3WVN3-F1
#
_entry.id   AF-K3WVN3-F1
#
_cell.length_a   1.000
_cell.length_b   1.000
_cell.length_c   1.000
_cell.angle_alpha   90.00
_cell.angle_beta   90.00
_cell.angle_gamma   90.00
#
_symmetry.space_group_name_H-M   'P 1'
#
loop_
_entity.id
_entity.type
_entity.pdbx_description
1 polymer ?
#
loop_
_entity_poly.entity_id
_entity_poly.type
_entity_poly.pdbx_seq_one_letter_code
_entity_poly.pdbx_strand_id
1 'polypeptide(L)'
;MCYEIASFLARNNFNSVRLPISLASVLHDTAPDLAFVNASENRALRLDNYTSTLQSIIKAFAYRQISVLISVDATTKAGTNISEEGYLHAIDKLTSSLCTSSYWNVLGLDLRSESGQNTTWGDGSATDFRAAATRIGNRMLQGCPSWLVFVRGIHESDDHLETGETYGFDAWSRGGGLSKTKEFPVTLSIPDKVVYAPHFYLPGVVPSANDVYTQRDSATELSDAELQETVRDAFDRMIGQLATEPERPAIVLSGFGGLYLEDKSSYRTSQRTVDYTVKLISEALGLIGGYAWALNPETSFTRHGQAAQEGLVTSDWRTANEPYLEALESLNEIPHLSATQCFPLNSSRR
;
A
#
# COMPACT_ATOMS: atom_id res chain seq x y z
N MET A 1 21.76 8.01 5.98
CA MET A 1 20.32 7.98 6.32
C MET A 1 19.60 6.76 5.71
N CYS A 2 19.69 6.49 4.40
CA CYS A 2 19.00 5.33 3.77
C CYS A 2 19.35 3.96 4.38
N TYR A 3 20.63 3.71 4.69
CA TYR A 3 21.05 2.48 5.39
C TYR A 3 20.54 2.38 6.82
N GLU A 4 20.38 3.52 7.51
CA GLU A 4 19.81 3.53 8.86
C GLU A 4 18.32 3.25 8.81
N ILE A 5 17.58 3.77 7.81
CA ILE A 5 16.19 3.40 7.57
C ILE A 5 16.07 1.89 7.33
N ALA A 6 16.87 1.32 6.42
CA ALA A 6 16.86 -0.13 6.17
C ALA A 6 17.20 -0.94 7.44
N SER A 7 18.12 -0.43 8.27
CA SER A 7 18.50 -1.09 9.53
C SER A 7 17.43 -0.96 10.61
N PHE A 8 16.75 0.19 10.70
CA PHE A 8 15.60 0.41 11.56
C PHE A 8 14.46 -0.56 11.22
N LEU A 9 14.11 -0.67 9.93
CA LEU A 9 13.08 -1.58 9.47
C LEU A 9 13.43 -3.04 9.80
N ALA A 10 14.66 -3.47 9.51
CA ALA A 10 15.11 -4.82 9.80
C ALA A 10 15.13 -5.15 11.31
N ARG A 11 15.53 -4.19 12.17
CA ARG A 11 15.53 -4.39 13.63
C ARG A 11 14.13 -4.48 14.23
N ASN A 12 13.13 -3.93 13.54
CA ASN A 12 11.72 -4.00 13.92
C ASN A 12 10.94 -5.03 13.07
N ASN A 13 11.62 -6.05 12.55
CA ASN A 13 11.05 -7.19 11.81
C ASN A 13 10.26 -6.87 10.52
N PHE A 14 10.40 -5.66 9.95
CA PHE A 14 9.86 -5.38 8.62
C PHE A 14 10.70 -6.10 7.54
N ASN A 15 10.04 -6.81 6.65
CA ASN A 15 10.67 -7.56 5.54
C ASN A 15 10.29 -7.04 4.14
N SER A 16 9.44 -6.02 4.05
CA SER A 16 9.01 -5.42 2.80
C SER A 16 8.76 -3.92 2.95
N VAL A 17 9.06 -3.17 1.88
CA VAL A 17 8.77 -1.74 1.76
C VAL A 17 7.95 -1.51 0.50
N ARG A 18 6.80 -0.85 0.68
CA ARG A 18 6.06 -0.27 -0.44
C ARG A 18 6.64 1.12 -0.73
N LEU A 19 7.14 1.31 -1.95
CA LEU A 19 7.84 2.52 -2.36
C LEU A 19 7.03 3.24 -3.45
N PRO A 20 6.25 4.29 -3.10
CA PRO A 20 5.61 5.15 -4.09
C PRO A 20 6.64 5.88 -4.95
N ILE A 21 6.43 5.87 -6.27
CA ILE A 21 7.29 6.55 -7.23
C ILE A 21 6.48 7.44 -8.19
N SER A 22 7.15 8.43 -8.77
CA SER A 22 6.57 9.27 -9.82
C SER A 22 6.88 8.68 -11.19
N LEU A 23 5.84 8.28 -11.93
CA LEU A 23 6.02 7.79 -13.30
C LEU A 23 6.58 8.86 -14.24
N ALA A 24 6.23 10.13 -14.04
CA ALA A 24 6.83 11.23 -14.79
C ALA A 24 8.35 11.31 -14.56
N SER A 25 8.79 11.12 -13.31
CA SER A 25 10.22 11.12 -12.98
C SER A 25 10.95 9.91 -13.57
N VAL A 26 10.30 8.74 -13.64
CA VAL A 26 10.82 7.57 -14.37
C VAL A 26 10.92 7.86 -15.88
N LEU A 27 9.89 8.46 -16.46
CA LEU A 27 9.84 8.77 -17.90
C LEU A 27 10.92 9.75 -18.33
N HIS A 28 11.10 10.82 -17.57
CA HIS A 28 12.09 11.85 -17.87
C HIS A 28 13.48 11.54 -17.29
N ASP A 29 13.57 10.49 -16.46
CA ASP A 29 14.76 10.13 -15.68
C ASP A 29 15.33 11.32 -14.88
N THR A 30 14.42 12.16 -14.37
CA THR A 30 14.76 13.43 -13.71
C THR A 30 15.56 13.17 -12.43
N ALA A 31 16.75 13.75 -12.33
CA ALA A 31 17.54 13.67 -11.11
C ALA A 31 16.77 14.22 -9.90
N PRO A 32 16.91 13.62 -8.70
CA PRO A 32 16.30 14.16 -7.50
C PRO A 32 16.81 15.58 -7.21
N ASP A 33 15.92 16.41 -6.67
CA ASP A 33 16.31 17.72 -6.19
C ASP A 33 17.16 17.58 -4.92
N LEU A 34 18.43 17.98 -5.04
CA LEU A 34 19.43 17.87 -3.98
C LEU A 34 19.12 18.77 -2.77
N ALA A 35 18.23 19.77 -2.92
CA ALA A 35 17.75 20.56 -1.78
C ALA A 35 17.02 19.69 -0.74
N PHE A 36 16.48 18.55 -1.14
CA PHE A 36 15.77 17.61 -0.27
C PHE A 36 16.61 16.39 0.12
N VAL A 37 17.88 16.31 -0.30
CA VAL A 37 18.74 15.15 -0.04
C VAL A 37 20.05 15.59 0.62
N ASN A 38 20.25 15.20 1.87
CA ASN A 38 21.56 15.32 2.51
C ASN A 38 22.53 14.29 1.92
N ALA A 39 23.26 14.67 0.88
CA ALA A 39 24.22 13.81 0.20
C ALA A 39 25.39 13.37 1.12
N SER A 40 25.75 14.19 2.11
CA SER A 40 26.85 13.89 3.03
C SER A 40 26.56 12.68 3.93
N GLU A 41 25.29 12.51 4.32
CA GLU A 41 24.77 11.38 5.10
C GLU A 41 24.29 10.21 4.22
N ASN A 42 24.22 10.41 2.91
CA ASN A 42 23.70 9.45 1.94
C ASN A 42 24.68 9.20 0.79
N ARG A 43 25.98 9.10 1.10
CA ARG A 43 27.07 8.94 0.11
C ARG A 43 26.95 7.73 -0.81
N ALA A 44 26.22 6.72 -0.38
CA ALA A 44 26.00 5.50 -1.13
C ALA A 44 24.75 5.55 -2.03
N LEU A 45 23.93 6.62 -1.92
CA LEU A 45 22.90 6.89 -2.90
C LEU A 45 23.53 7.47 -4.17
N ARG A 46 23.07 6.99 -5.32
CA ARG A 46 23.48 7.52 -6.62
C ARG A 46 22.43 8.51 -7.08
N LEU A 47 22.74 9.80 -7.04
CA LEU A 47 21.79 10.88 -7.30
C LEU A 47 21.92 11.46 -8.72
N ASP A 48 22.55 10.72 -9.63
CA ASP A 48 22.83 11.16 -11.01
C ASP A 48 21.53 11.38 -11.81
N ASN A 49 20.56 10.50 -11.60
CA ASN A 49 19.25 10.51 -12.25
C ASN A 49 18.25 9.70 -11.42
N TYR A 50 16.96 9.71 -11.81
CA TYR A 50 15.91 9.01 -11.07
C TYR A 50 16.18 7.51 -10.96
N THR A 51 16.57 6.89 -12.08
CA THR A 51 16.78 5.45 -12.18
C THR A 51 17.92 4.97 -11.28
N SER A 52 19.07 5.64 -11.32
CA SER A 52 20.22 5.32 -10.45
C SER A 52 19.90 5.54 -8.97
N THR A 53 19.08 6.55 -8.67
CA THR A 53 18.60 6.82 -7.30
C THR A 53 17.76 5.65 -6.81
N LEU A 54 16.73 5.29 -7.55
CA LEU A 54 15.85 4.16 -7.25
C LEU A 54 16.65 2.85 -7.08
N GLN A 55 17.56 2.57 -8.02
CA GLN A 55 18.44 1.40 -7.95
C GLN A 55 19.30 1.37 -6.69
N SER A 56 19.86 2.51 -6.27
CA SER A 56 20.69 2.58 -5.06
C SER A 56 19.88 2.38 -3.78
N ILE A 57 18.64 2.88 -3.72
CA ILE A 57 17.70 2.67 -2.62
C ILE A 57 17.30 1.18 -2.54
N ILE A 58 16.92 0.56 -3.66
CA ILE A 58 16.54 -0.85 -3.71
C ILE A 58 17.68 -1.75 -3.21
N LYS A 59 18.93 -1.43 -3.59
CA LYS A 59 20.12 -2.15 -3.11
C LYS A 59 20.35 -2.00 -1.61
N ALA A 60 20.07 -0.82 -1.04
CA ALA A 60 20.17 -0.61 0.41
C ALA A 60 19.19 -1.52 1.18
N PHE A 61 17.95 -1.67 0.69
CA PHE A 61 16.99 -2.61 1.24
C PHE A 61 17.39 -4.07 1.01
N ALA A 62 17.93 -4.41 -0.16
CA ALA A 62 18.41 -5.75 -0.47
C ALA A 62 19.50 -6.23 0.52
N TYR A 63 20.39 -5.32 0.95
CA TYR A 63 21.43 -5.62 1.95
C TYR A 63 20.85 -6.07 3.31
N ARG A 64 19.62 -5.66 3.62
CA ARG A 64 18.89 -6.06 4.82
C ARG A 64 17.81 -7.11 4.55
N GLN A 65 17.82 -7.72 3.36
CA GLN A 65 16.83 -8.72 2.95
C GLN A 65 15.38 -8.19 3.00
N ILE A 66 15.23 -6.91 2.72
CA ILE A 66 13.94 -6.23 2.64
C ILE A 66 13.52 -6.17 1.18
N SER A 67 12.34 -6.71 0.88
CA SER A 67 11.74 -6.62 -0.45
C SER A 67 11.19 -5.22 -0.73
N VAL A 68 11.05 -4.89 -2.01
CA VAL A 68 10.51 -3.61 -2.48
C VAL A 68 9.33 -3.88 -3.40
N LEU A 69 8.16 -3.40 -2.99
CA LEU A 69 6.99 -3.27 -3.85
C LEU A 69 6.96 -1.85 -4.41
N ILE A 70 7.15 -1.71 -5.71
CA ILE A 70 7.15 -0.39 -6.35
C ILE A 70 5.70 0.00 -6.57
N SER A 71 5.27 1.06 -5.89
CA SER A 71 3.95 1.60 -6.12
C SER A 71 4.01 2.66 -7.19
N VAL A 72 3.30 2.39 -8.29
CA VAL A 72 3.05 3.35 -9.36
C VAL A 72 1.78 4.13 -9.02
N ASP A 73 1.82 4.78 -7.85
CA ASP A 73 0.80 5.73 -7.47
C ASP A 73 0.98 6.95 -8.36
N ALA A 74 0.01 7.23 -9.23
CA ALA A 74 -0.05 8.47 -10.00
C ALA A 74 -0.36 9.65 -9.06
N THR A 75 0.42 9.83 -8.00
CA THR A 75 0.51 11.11 -7.32
C THR A 75 1.36 12.00 -8.22
N THR A 76 0.67 12.67 -9.12
CA THR A 76 1.17 13.84 -9.83
C THR A 76 1.51 14.91 -8.78
N LYS A 77 2.69 14.82 -8.16
CA LYS A 77 3.32 16.05 -7.68
C LYS A 77 3.49 16.94 -8.92
N ALA A 78 2.67 17.98 -9.00
CA ALA A 78 2.64 19.03 -10.01
C ALA A 78 2.16 18.65 -11.43
N GLY A 79 0.85 18.45 -11.62
CA GLY A 79 0.16 18.89 -12.84
C GLY A 79 0.50 18.25 -14.19
N THR A 80 1.34 17.21 -14.25
CA THR A 80 1.62 16.48 -15.49
C THR A 80 0.70 15.29 -15.65
N ASN A 81 -0.27 15.41 -16.55
CA ASN A 81 -1.07 14.29 -17.03
C ASN A 81 -0.19 13.39 -17.92
N ILE A 82 -0.01 12.13 -17.56
CA ILE A 82 0.75 11.16 -18.37
C ILE A 82 -0.26 10.43 -19.27
N SER A 83 0.04 10.27 -20.56
CA SER A 83 -0.81 9.46 -21.45
C SER A 83 -0.70 7.98 -21.10
N GLU A 84 -1.68 7.14 -21.48
CA GLU A 84 -1.58 5.68 -21.30
C GLU A 84 -0.30 5.12 -21.95
N GLU A 85 0.08 5.63 -23.13
CA GLU A 85 1.34 5.28 -23.79
C GLU A 85 2.56 5.67 -22.94
N GLY A 86 2.56 6.87 -22.37
CA GLY A 86 3.60 7.31 -21.43
C GLY A 86 3.66 6.41 -20.20
N TYR A 87 2.51 6.04 -19.63
CA TYR A 87 2.45 5.11 -18.50
C TYR A 87 3.12 3.78 -18.85
N LEU A 88 2.75 3.17 -19.99
CA LEU A 88 3.33 1.90 -20.44
C LEU A 88 4.83 2.02 -20.73
N HIS A 89 5.28 3.15 -21.31
CA HIS A 89 6.71 3.40 -21.52
C HIS A 89 7.48 3.53 -20.20
N ALA A 90 6.87 4.08 -19.16
CA ALA A 90 7.45 4.14 -17.83
C ALA A 90 7.64 2.72 -17.26
N ILE A 91 6.66 1.83 -17.46
CA ILE A 91 6.75 0.43 -17.07
C ILE A 91 7.89 -0.28 -17.82
N ASP A 92 8.09 0.02 -19.09
CA ASP A 92 9.21 -0.53 -19.87
C ASP A 92 10.56 -0.08 -19.32
N LYS A 93 10.68 1.19 -18.93
CA LYS A 93 11.89 1.71 -18.28
C LYS A 93 12.16 1.04 -16.94
N LEU A 94 11.12 0.83 -16.11
CA LEU A 94 11.26 0.14 -14.83
C LEU A 94 11.73 -1.30 -15.02
N THR A 95 11.04 -2.06 -15.87
CA THR A 95 11.35 -3.48 -16.11
C THR A 95 12.74 -3.65 -16.73
N SER A 96 13.11 -2.85 -17.74
CA SER A 96 14.45 -2.88 -18.33
C SER A 96 15.57 -2.51 -17.35
N SER A 97 15.30 -1.62 -16.39
CA SER A 97 16.30 -1.15 -15.42
C SER A 97 16.42 -2.00 -14.16
N LEU A 98 15.35 -2.73 -13.79
CA LEU A 98 15.24 -3.42 -12.51
C LEU A 98 15.03 -4.93 -12.63
N CYS A 99 14.65 -5.47 -13.78
CA CYS A 99 14.51 -6.91 -13.97
C CYS A 99 15.87 -7.60 -14.18
N THR A 100 16.72 -7.55 -13.15
CA THR A 100 18.03 -8.22 -13.16
C THR A 100 18.29 -8.86 -11.80
N SER A 101 19.26 -9.78 -11.74
CA SER A 101 19.68 -10.40 -10.47
C SER A 101 20.23 -9.39 -9.44
N SER A 102 20.60 -8.18 -9.87
CA SER A 102 21.07 -7.13 -8.96
C SER A 102 19.95 -6.50 -8.12
N TYR A 103 18.69 -6.65 -8.53
CA TYR A 103 17.50 -6.12 -7.87
C TYR A 103 16.51 -7.24 -7.57
N TRP A 104 17.04 -8.38 -7.10
CA TRP A 104 16.28 -9.60 -6.79
C TRP A 104 15.17 -9.41 -5.76
N ASN A 105 15.27 -8.35 -4.95
CA ASN A 105 14.31 -8.02 -3.90
C ASN A 105 13.11 -7.19 -4.41
N VAL A 106 13.03 -6.86 -5.70
CA VAL A 106 11.84 -6.20 -6.27
C VAL A 106 10.75 -7.23 -6.52
N LEU A 107 9.60 -7.07 -5.86
CA LEU A 107 8.45 -7.98 -5.98
C LEU A 107 7.68 -7.75 -7.27
N GLY A 108 7.59 -6.49 -7.70
CA GLY A 108 6.82 -6.06 -8.87
C GLY A 108 6.19 -4.71 -8.66
N LEU A 109 5.02 -4.50 -9.27
CA LEU A 109 4.32 -3.21 -9.30
C LEU A 109 2.98 -3.27 -8.56
N ASP A 110 2.71 -2.25 -7.75
CA ASP A 110 1.40 -1.96 -7.15
C ASP A 110 0.67 -0.90 -7.97
N LEU A 111 -0.40 -1.36 -8.65
CA LEU A 111 -1.22 -0.59 -9.57
C LEU A 111 -2.39 0.06 -8.83
N ARG A 112 -2.58 1.36 -9.05
CA ARG A 112 -3.75 2.13 -8.60
C ARG A 112 -4.42 2.82 -9.78
N SER A 113 -5.75 2.97 -9.74
CA SER A 113 -6.46 3.82 -10.68
C SER A 113 -6.14 5.30 -10.49
N GLU A 114 -5.92 6.00 -11.60
CA GLU A 114 -5.68 7.45 -11.65
C GLU A 114 -6.98 8.26 -11.43
N SER A 115 -8.13 7.70 -11.83
CA SER A 115 -9.43 8.39 -11.89
C SER A 115 -10.15 8.49 -10.53
N GLY A 116 -9.55 7.98 -9.45
CA GLY A 116 -10.12 8.04 -8.11
C GLY A 116 -11.54 7.48 -8.06
N GLN A 117 -12.51 8.36 -7.81
CA GLN A 117 -13.94 8.03 -7.64
C GLN A 117 -14.66 7.60 -8.92
N ASN A 118 -14.17 7.99 -10.11
CA ASN A 118 -14.83 7.67 -11.39
C ASN A 118 -14.32 6.37 -12.02
N THR A 119 -13.78 5.47 -11.20
CA THR A 119 -13.19 4.20 -11.65
C THR A 119 -14.24 3.10 -11.59
N THR A 120 -14.37 2.31 -12.65
CA THR A 120 -15.28 1.16 -12.69
C THR A 120 -14.51 -0.16 -12.73
N TRP A 121 -15.21 -1.28 -12.53
CA TRP A 121 -14.62 -2.62 -12.55
C TRP A 121 -15.55 -3.60 -13.24
N GLY A 122 -15.07 -4.22 -14.33
CA GLY A 122 -15.76 -5.32 -15.01
C GLY A 122 -16.86 -4.90 -15.99
N ASP A 123 -17.02 -3.60 -16.27
CA ASP A 123 -18.04 -3.11 -17.22
C ASP A 123 -17.51 -2.95 -18.67
N GLY A 124 -16.19 -3.13 -18.88
CA GLY A 124 -15.57 -3.01 -20.20
C GLY A 124 -15.48 -1.58 -20.74
N SER A 125 -15.81 -0.57 -19.94
CA SER A 125 -15.74 0.84 -20.32
C SER A 125 -14.29 1.36 -20.32
N ALA A 126 -14.10 2.61 -20.75
CA ALA A 126 -12.79 3.27 -20.68
C ALA A 126 -12.29 3.49 -19.24
N THR A 127 -13.19 3.47 -18.26
CA THR A 127 -12.87 3.62 -16.83
C THR A 127 -12.68 2.28 -16.11
N ASP A 128 -12.77 1.16 -16.83
CA ASP A 128 -12.61 -0.18 -16.27
C ASP A 128 -11.15 -0.43 -15.84
N PHE A 129 -10.90 -0.33 -14.54
CA PHE A 129 -9.57 -0.53 -13.97
C PHE A 129 -9.11 -1.98 -14.05
N ARG A 130 -10.01 -2.96 -14.05
CA ARG A 130 -9.63 -4.38 -14.24
C ARG A 130 -9.04 -4.60 -15.63
N ALA A 131 -9.61 -3.96 -16.65
CA ALA A 131 -9.06 -3.98 -18.00
C ALA A 131 -7.70 -3.26 -18.09
N ALA A 132 -7.56 -2.10 -17.44
CA ALA A 132 -6.29 -1.36 -17.39
C ALA A 132 -5.18 -2.14 -16.65
N ALA A 133 -5.49 -2.70 -15.48
CA ALA A 133 -4.58 -3.53 -14.69
C ALA A 133 -4.12 -4.76 -15.49
N THR A 134 -5.01 -5.37 -16.27
CA THR A 134 -4.67 -6.46 -17.18
C THR A 134 -3.67 -6.02 -18.27
N ARG A 135 -3.90 -4.88 -18.92
CA ARG A 135 -2.99 -4.35 -19.96
C ARG A 135 -1.62 -4.00 -19.38
N ILE A 136 -1.60 -3.24 -18.29
CA ILE A 136 -0.37 -2.79 -17.61
C ILE A 136 0.41 -3.98 -17.06
N GLY A 137 -0.28 -4.90 -16.38
CA GLY A 137 0.31 -6.12 -15.83
C GLY A 137 0.93 -7.00 -16.91
N ASN A 138 0.27 -7.17 -18.05
CA ASN A 138 0.83 -7.92 -19.17
C ASN A 138 2.06 -7.22 -19.79
N ARG A 139 2.04 -5.88 -19.90
CA ARG A 139 3.22 -5.13 -20.37
C ARG A 139 4.41 -5.30 -19.41
N MET A 140 4.16 -5.21 -18.11
CA MET A 140 5.16 -5.44 -17.07
C MET A 140 5.75 -6.86 -17.17
N LEU A 141 4.90 -7.88 -17.30
CA LEU A 141 5.34 -9.27 -17.36
C LEU A 141 6.11 -9.61 -18.65
N GLN A 142 5.87 -8.91 -19.76
CA GLN A 142 6.72 -9.02 -20.95
C GLN A 142 8.16 -8.56 -20.68
N GLY A 143 8.32 -7.48 -19.90
CA GLY A 143 9.63 -6.98 -19.50
C GLY A 143 10.26 -7.75 -18.34
N CYS A 144 9.45 -8.25 -17.41
CA CYS A 144 9.89 -9.01 -16.24
C CYS A 144 8.94 -10.13 -15.83
N PRO A 145 9.11 -11.36 -16.36
CA PRO A 145 8.24 -12.49 -16.04
C PRO A 145 8.29 -12.94 -14.57
N SER A 146 9.33 -12.58 -13.81
CA SER A 146 9.47 -12.96 -12.40
C SER A 146 8.63 -12.11 -11.44
N TRP A 147 8.26 -10.90 -11.83
CA TRP A 147 7.49 -9.98 -10.98
C TRP A 147 6.04 -10.43 -10.77
N LEU A 148 5.40 -9.84 -9.77
CA LEU A 148 3.99 -9.94 -9.42
C LEU A 148 3.28 -8.60 -9.70
N VAL A 149 2.01 -8.67 -10.08
CA VAL A 149 1.15 -7.50 -10.28
C VAL A 149 0.23 -7.39 -9.06
N PHE A 150 0.45 -6.35 -8.26
CA PHE A 150 -0.41 -6.00 -7.15
C PHE A 150 -1.50 -5.07 -7.66
N VAL A 151 -2.77 -5.44 -7.43
CA VAL A 151 -3.92 -4.71 -7.97
C VAL A 151 -4.78 -4.20 -6.83
N ARG A 152 -4.87 -2.88 -6.70
CA ARG A 152 -5.80 -2.21 -5.77
C ARG A 152 -7.25 -2.38 -6.21
N GLY A 153 -8.17 -2.05 -5.33
CA GLY A 153 -9.59 -1.96 -5.64
C GLY A 153 -9.97 -0.66 -6.36
N ILE A 154 -11.28 -0.45 -6.51
CA ILE A 154 -11.85 0.82 -6.94
C ILE A 154 -12.45 1.56 -5.75
N HIS A 155 -12.94 2.78 -5.98
CA HIS A 155 -13.82 3.41 -5.02
C HIS A 155 -15.16 2.69 -5.08
N GLU A 156 -15.58 2.11 -3.95
CA GLU A 156 -16.93 1.61 -3.76
C GLU A 156 -17.49 2.37 -2.57
N SER A 157 -18.68 2.94 -2.72
CA SER A 157 -19.49 3.42 -1.60
C SER A 157 -20.51 2.34 -1.31
N ASP A 158 -20.40 1.67 -0.15
CA ASP A 158 -21.52 0.88 0.37
C ASP A 158 -22.37 1.80 1.24
N ASP A 159 -23.65 1.89 0.89
CA ASP A 159 -24.65 2.72 1.55
C ASP A 159 -25.41 1.93 2.65
N HIS A 160 -24.97 0.72 3.01
CA HIS A 160 -25.77 -0.17 3.86
C HIS A 160 -25.08 -0.55 5.16
N LEU A 161 -25.23 0.31 6.17
CA LEU A 161 -25.26 -0.16 7.56
C LEU A 161 -26.68 -0.66 7.85
N GLU A 162 -26.83 -1.86 8.41
CA GLU A 162 -28.09 -2.56 8.73
C GLU A 162 -29.00 -1.85 9.77
N THR A 163 -29.02 -0.52 9.82
CA THR A 163 -29.88 0.26 10.72
C THR A 163 -30.87 1.20 10.03
N GLY A 164 -31.05 1.07 8.71
CA GLY A 164 -32.12 1.76 7.97
C GLY A 164 -31.83 3.21 7.58
N GLU A 165 -30.59 3.68 7.73
CA GLU A 165 -30.10 4.97 7.21
C GLU A 165 -28.77 4.77 6.49
N THR A 166 -28.59 5.46 5.36
CA THR A 166 -27.41 5.38 4.50
C THR A 166 -26.23 6.15 5.11
N TYR A 167 -25.18 5.44 5.50
CA TYR A 167 -23.88 6.03 5.85
C TYR A 167 -22.89 5.65 4.76
N GLY A 168 -22.33 6.64 4.08
CA GLY A 168 -21.32 6.40 3.05
C GLY A 168 -20.01 5.92 3.70
N PHE A 169 -19.67 4.65 3.47
CA PHE A 169 -18.40 4.10 3.90
C PHE A 169 -17.25 4.64 3.01
N ASP A 170 -16.58 5.73 3.41
CA ASP A 170 -15.47 6.30 2.64
C ASP A 170 -14.11 5.62 2.96
N ALA A 171 -14.10 4.56 3.77
CA ALA A 171 -12.90 3.85 4.15
C ALA A 171 -12.34 2.93 3.03
N TRP A 172 -13.07 2.80 1.91
CA TRP A 172 -12.55 2.25 0.63
C TRP A 172 -12.30 3.31 -0.43
N SER A 173 -12.39 4.59 -0.06
CA SER A 173 -12.05 5.70 -0.95
C SER A 173 -10.69 5.47 -1.61
N ARG A 174 -10.55 5.78 -2.90
CA ARG A 174 -9.26 5.72 -3.59
C ARG A 174 -8.64 4.31 -3.73
N GLY A 175 -9.45 3.26 -3.76
CA GLY A 175 -9.05 1.94 -4.24
C GLY A 175 -8.99 0.82 -3.20
N GLY A 176 -9.91 0.84 -2.24
CA GLY A 176 -10.10 -0.26 -1.30
C GLY A 176 -11.04 -1.35 -1.80
N GLY A 177 -12.08 -1.01 -2.57
CA GLY A 177 -13.18 -1.91 -2.87
C GLY A 177 -12.85 -2.99 -3.90
N LEU A 178 -13.00 -4.26 -3.52
CA LEU A 178 -12.74 -5.43 -4.35
C LEU A 178 -14.00 -6.31 -4.54
N SER A 179 -15.19 -5.81 -4.23
CA SER A 179 -16.42 -6.64 -4.18
C SER A 179 -16.72 -7.36 -5.50
N LYS A 180 -16.42 -6.74 -6.65
CA LYS A 180 -16.65 -7.30 -7.99
C LYS A 180 -15.53 -8.21 -8.51
N THR A 181 -14.46 -8.38 -7.76
CA THR A 181 -13.26 -9.11 -8.20
C THR A 181 -13.52 -10.60 -8.44
N LYS A 182 -14.44 -11.20 -7.69
CA LYS A 182 -14.84 -12.60 -7.88
C LYS A 182 -15.52 -12.82 -9.23
N GLU A 183 -16.41 -11.92 -9.60
CA GLU A 183 -17.19 -12.03 -10.84
C GLU A 183 -16.35 -11.61 -12.06
N PHE A 184 -15.47 -10.63 -11.88
CA PHE A 184 -14.58 -10.11 -12.92
C PHE A 184 -13.12 -10.09 -12.44
N PRO A 185 -12.44 -11.25 -12.37
CA PRO A 185 -11.05 -11.30 -11.93
C PRO A 185 -10.11 -10.65 -12.95
N VAL A 186 -9.00 -10.11 -12.45
CA VAL A 186 -7.87 -9.73 -13.31
C VAL A 186 -7.22 -11.00 -13.82
N THR A 187 -7.06 -11.11 -15.14
CA THR A 187 -6.46 -12.28 -15.79
C THR A 187 -5.26 -11.84 -16.58
N LEU A 188 -4.09 -12.37 -16.24
CA LEU A 188 -2.84 -12.06 -16.92
C LEU A 188 -2.43 -13.21 -17.86
N SER A 189 -1.55 -12.89 -18.79
CA SER A 189 -0.98 -13.84 -19.76
C SER A 189 -0.09 -14.90 -19.12
N ILE A 190 0.47 -14.61 -17.94
CA ILE A 190 1.19 -15.56 -17.10
C ILE A 190 0.33 -15.85 -15.86
N PRO A 191 0.01 -17.13 -15.57
CA PRO A 191 -0.79 -17.49 -14.40
C PRO A 191 -0.05 -17.19 -13.10
N ASP A 192 -0.80 -17.13 -11.99
CA ASP A 192 -0.27 -16.98 -10.63
C ASP A 192 0.57 -15.71 -10.39
N LYS A 193 0.23 -14.64 -11.11
CA LYS A 193 0.93 -13.34 -11.04
C LYS A 193 0.14 -12.21 -10.39
N VAL A 194 -1.12 -12.41 -10.06
CA VAL A 194 -1.98 -11.38 -9.46
C VAL A 194 -1.98 -11.52 -7.94
N VAL A 195 -1.77 -10.39 -7.25
CA VAL A 195 -2.00 -10.25 -5.81
C VAL A 195 -2.98 -9.08 -5.64
N TYR A 196 -4.08 -9.29 -4.91
CA TYR A 196 -4.99 -8.18 -4.62
C TYR A 196 -4.46 -7.37 -3.44
N ALA A 197 -4.47 -6.05 -3.59
CA ALA A 197 -3.75 -5.16 -2.69
C ALA A 197 -4.61 -3.99 -2.19
N PRO A 198 -5.79 -4.23 -1.58
CA PRO A 198 -6.69 -3.13 -1.21
C PRO A 198 -6.03 -2.20 -0.18
N HIS A 199 -6.38 -0.92 -0.22
CA HIS A 199 -5.98 0.03 0.80
C HIS A 199 -7.11 0.18 1.82
N PHE A 200 -6.81 0.01 3.10
CA PHE A 200 -7.81 0.10 4.16
C PHE A 200 -7.62 1.42 4.92
N TYR A 201 -8.51 2.38 4.65
CA TYR A 201 -8.45 3.69 5.29
C TYR A 201 -9.09 3.63 6.68
N LEU A 202 -8.37 4.15 7.68
CA LEU A 202 -8.77 4.19 9.07
C LEU A 202 -9.28 5.60 9.44
N PRO A 203 -9.93 5.79 10.62
CA PRO A 203 -10.40 7.11 11.05
C PRO A 203 -9.31 8.17 10.93
N GLY A 204 -9.63 9.29 10.29
CA GLY A 204 -8.73 10.43 10.15
C GLY A 204 -7.82 10.42 8.92
N VAL A 205 -7.79 9.37 8.09
CA VAL A 205 -7.07 9.42 6.81
C VAL A 205 -7.89 10.14 5.73
N VAL A 206 -9.22 10.05 5.83
CA VAL A 206 -10.16 10.75 4.96
C VAL A 206 -10.92 11.78 5.80
N PRO A 207 -10.92 13.06 5.42
CA PRO A 207 -11.72 14.09 6.08
C PRO A 207 -13.18 13.97 5.65
N SER A 208 -13.86 12.85 5.96
CA SER A 208 -15.32 12.77 5.82
C SER A 208 -15.96 13.23 7.13
N ALA A 209 -17.03 14.03 7.01
CA ALA A 209 -17.84 14.44 8.16
C ALA A 209 -18.66 13.28 8.75
N ASN A 210 -18.70 12.14 8.06
CA ASN A 210 -19.51 10.96 8.35
C ASN A 210 -18.60 9.75 8.52
N ASP A 211 -17.78 9.78 9.58
CA ASP A 211 -16.90 8.67 9.89
C ASP A 211 -17.66 7.60 10.70
N VAL A 212 -17.75 6.37 10.16
CA VAL A 212 -18.52 5.26 10.75
C VAL A 212 -17.94 4.76 12.08
N TYR A 213 -16.76 5.25 12.47
CA TYR A 213 -16.12 4.93 13.73
C TYR A 213 -16.61 5.80 14.90
N THR A 214 -17.66 6.61 14.68
CA THR A 214 -18.37 7.39 15.71
C THR A 214 -19.86 7.05 15.71
N GLN A 215 -20.51 7.22 16.86
CA GLN A 215 -21.96 7.12 16.96
C GLN A 215 -22.65 8.21 16.14
N ARG A 216 -23.98 8.09 15.98
CA ARG A 216 -24.83 8.90 15.10
C ARG A 216 -24.74 10.42 15.27
N ASP A 217 -24.24 10.91 16.39
CA ASP A 217 -24.03 12.34 16.64
C ASP A 217 -22.64 12.85 16.20
N SER A 218 -21.79 11.99 15.64
CA SER A 218 -20.38 12.22 15.27
C SER A 218 -19.46 12.69 16.41
N ALA A 219 -19.99 12.80 17.64
CA ALA A 219 -19.32 13.33 18.81
C ALA A 219 -19.04 12.23 19.85
N THR A 220 -19.86 11.19 19.87
CA THR A 220 -19.74 10.05 20.79
C THR A 220 -19.00 8.91 20.11
N GLU A 221 -17.97 8.39 20.76
CA GLU A 221 -17.16 7.30 20.20
C GLU A 221 -17.80 5.93 20.47
N LEU A 222 -17.56 4.98 19.59
CA LEU A 222 -18.04 3.60 19.73
C LEU A 222 -17.33 2.87 20.87
N SER A 223 -18.04 1.94 21.53
CA SER A 223 -17.42 1.00 22.46
C SER A 223 -16.46 0.05 21.74
N ASP A 224 -15.62 -0.66 22.48
CA ASP A 224 -14.65 -1.61 21.90
C ASP A 224 -15.33 -2.69 21.05
N ALA A 225 -16.45 -3.25 21.54
CA ALA A 225 -17.17 -4.31 20.83
C ALA A 225 -17.78 -3.79 19.52
N GLU A 226 -18.45 -2.63 19.55
CA GLU A 226 -19.06 -2.01 18.38
C GLU A 226 -18.01 -1.57 17.36
N LEU A 227 -16.89 -1.01 17.82
CA LEU A 227 -15.81 -0.56 16.95
C LEU A 227 -15.12 -1.76 16.29
N GLN A 228 -14.84 -2.83 17.05
CA GLN A 228 -14.22 -4.04 16.50
C GLN A 228 -15.13 -4.71 15.45
N GLU A 229 -16.44 -4.77 15.70
CA GLU A 229 -17.42 -5.29 14.75
C GLU A 229 -17.49 -4.42 13.50
N THR A 230 -17.52 -3.09 13.66
CA THR A 230 -17.53 -2.13 12.54
C THR A 230 -16.28 -2.27 11.67
N VAL A 231 -15.09 -2.40 12.26
CA VAL A 231 -13.83 -2.59 11.52
C VAL A 231 -13.83 -3.93 10.78
N ARG A 232 -14.39 -4.99 11.38
CA ARG A 232 -14.49 -6.31 10.74
C ARG A 232 -15.48 -6.31 9.57
N ASP A 233 -16.69 -5.79 9.77
CA ASP A 233 -17.71 -5.71 8.71
C ASP A 233 -17.22 -4.87 7.52
N ALA A 234 -16.60 -3.73 7.81
CA ALA A 234 -15.90 -2.90 6.84
C ALA A 234 -14.86 -3.66 6.02
N PHE A 235 -14.06 -4.48 6.69
CA PHE A 235 -13.00 -5.25 6.06
C PHE A 235 -13.57 -6.39 5.20
N ASP A 236 -14.55 -7.14 5.71
CA ASP A 236 -15.18 -8.25 5.02
C ASP A 236 -15.92 -7.79 3.75
N ARG A 237 -16.55 -6.61 3.81
CA ARG A 237 -17.16 -5.98 2.61
C ARG A 237 -16.12 -5.48 1.62
N MET A 238 -15.01 -4.91 2.09
CA MET A 238 -13.91 -4.44 1.24
C MET A 238 -13.39 -5.54 0.32
N ILE A 239 -13.07 -6.70 0.92
CA ILE A 239 -12.50 -7.85 0.21
C ILE A 239 -13.61 -8.68 -0.48
N GLY A 240 -14.87 -8.46 -0.09
CA GLY A 240 -16.02 -9.21 -0.55
C GLY A 240 -15.86 -10.71 -0.29
N GLN A 241 -16.28 -11.53 -1.26
CA GLN A 241 -16.25 -12.98 -1.12
C GLN A 241 -14.84 -13.59 -1.28
N LEU A 242 -13.81 -12.81 -1.61
CA LEU A 242 -12.47 -13.32 -1.91
C LEU A 242 -11.85 -14.11 -0.75
N ALA A 243 -12.10 -13.71 0.50
CA ALA A 243 -11.57 -14.39 1.68
C ALA A 243 -12.23 -15.76 1.97
N THR A 244 -13.37 -16.03 1.34
CA THR A 244 -14.16 -17.26 1.56
C THR A 244 -13.96 -18.32 0.47
N GLU A 245 -13.19 -18.02 -0.58
CA GLU A 245 -12.99 -18.93 -1.70
C GLU A 245 -12.02 -20.10 -1.36
N PRO A 246 -12.28 -21.32 -1.88
CA PRO A 246 -11.36 -22.46 -1.75
C PRO A 246 -9.99 -22.20 -2.41
N GLU A 247 -9.99 -21.53 -3.58
CA GLU A 247 -8.79 -21.08 -4.30
C GLU A 247 -8.59 -19.57 -4.13
N ARG A 248 -8.58 -19.12 -2.86
CA ARG A 248 -8.44 -17.70 -2.53
C ARG A 248 -7.18 -17.10 -3.18
N PRO A 249 -7.28 -15.94 -3.84
CA PRO A 249 -6.09 -15.23 -4.31
C PRO A 249 -5.29 -14.71 -3.11
N ALA A 250 -4.00 -14.42 -3.32
CA ALA A 250 -3.19 -13.74 -2.31
C ALA A 250 -3.70 -12.31 -2.09
N ILE A 251 -3.90 -11.91 -0.83
CA ILE A 251 -4.35 -10.57 -0.44
C ILE A 251 -3.34 -9.95 0.52
N VAL A 252 -2.87 -8.73 0.22
CA VAL A 252 -2.03 -7.93 1.12
C VAL A 252 -2.65 -6.55 1.28
N LEU A 253 -2.65 -5.95 2.48
CA LEU A 253 -3.07 -4.55 2.56
C LEU A 253 -1.99 -3.64 1.97
N SER A 254 -2.29 -2.92 0.91
CA SER A 254 -1.33 -1.98 0.30
C SER A 254 -1.08 -0.73 1.14
N GLY A 255 -1.88 -0.53 2.18
CA GLY A 255 -1.68 0.49 3.19
C GLY A 255 -2.77 0.39 4.27
N PHE A 256 -2.37 0.54 5.52
CA PHE A 256 -3.25 0.72 6.67
C PHE A 256 -2.53 1.57 7.71
N GLY A 257 -3.24 2.41 8.45
CA GLY A 257 -2.62 3.24 9.47
C GLY A 257 -3.49 4.44 9.84
N GLY A 258 -3.21 4.99 11.02
CA GLY A 258 -4.01 6.04 11.64
C GLY A 258 -3.19 6.75 12.71
N LEU A 259 -3.83 7.66 13.43
CA LEU A 259 -3.24 8.26 14.61
C LEU A 259 -3.17 7.22 15.73
N TYR A 260 -2.03 7.12 16.38
CA TYR A 260 -1.77 6.20 17.49
C TYR A 260 -1.49 6.96 18.78
N LEU A 261 -0.32 7.59 18.91
CA LEU A 261 0.03 8.46 20.04
C LEU A 261 -0.61 9.85 19.94
N GLU A 262 -0.83 10.32 18.71
CA GLU A 262 -1.42 11.62 18.48
C GLU A 262 -2.96 11.59 18.44
N ASP A 263 -3.57 10.42 18.67
CA ASP A 263 -5.01 10.34 18.90
C ASP A 263 -5.36 10.91 20.29
N LYS A 264 -5.90 12.13 20.28
CA LYS A 264 -6.32 12.85 21.49
C LYS A 264 -7.81 12.69 21.80
N SER A 265 -8.52 11.81 21.10
CA SER A 265 -9.93 11.57 21.41
C SER A 265 -10.11 10.82 22.73
N SER A 266 -11.29 10.96 23.35
CA SER A 266 -11.58 10.45 24.69
C SER A 266 -11.40 8.93 24.81
N TYR A 267 -11.78 8.19 23.78
CA TYR A 267 -11.66 6.74 23.66
C TYR A 267 -10.54 6.30 22.73
N ARG A 268 -9.74 7.23 22.18
CA ARG A 268 -8.64 6.92 21.25
C ARG A 268 -9.06 6.00 20.11
N THR A 269 -10.12 6.39 19.40
CA THR A 269 -10.74 5.55 18.37
C THR A 269 -9.81 5.21 17.21
N SER A 270 -8.98 6.15 16.76
CA SER A 270 -7.98 5.89 15.71
C SER A 270 -6.96 4.85 16.17
N GLN A 271 -6.49 4.96 17.42
CA GLN A 271 -5.59 3.99 18.04
C GLN A 271 -6.22 2.59 18.09
N ARG A 272 -7.43 2.48 18.64
CA ARG A 272 -8.15 1.19 18.74
C ARG A 272 -8.45 0.59 17.37
N THR A 273 -8.79 1.41 16.37
CA THR A 273 -9.01 0.94 15.01
C THR A 273 -7.73 0.39 14.38
N VAL A 274 -6.56 0.99 14.64
CA VAL A 274 -5.27 0.42 14.24
C VAL A 274 -5.09 -0.96 14.89
N ASP A 275 -5.30 -1.09 16.20
CA ASP A 275 -5.16 -2.37 16.92
C ASP A 275 -6.08 -3.45 16.35
N TYR A 276 -7.35 -3.11 16.08
CA TYR A 276 -8.31 -4.06 15.50
C TYR A 276 -7.97 -4.41 14.05
N THR A 277 -7.45 -3.48 13.27
CA THR A 277 -6.98 -3.75 11.90
C THR A 277 -5.79 -4.71 11.92
N VAL A 278 -4.83 -4.47 12.81
CA VAL A 278 -3.67 -5.37 12.98
C VAL A 278 -4.12 -6.77 13.39
N LYS A 279 -5.03 -6.86 14.36
CA LYS A 279 -5.64 -8.12 14.78
C LYS A 279 -6.33 -8.84 13.61
N LEU A 280 -7.09 -8.12 12.79
CA LEU A 280 -7.71 -8.68 11.59
C LEU A 280 -6.68 -9.24 10.61
N ILE A 281 -5.58 -8.52 10.35
CA ILE A 281 -4.51 -9.01 9.47
C ILE A 281 -3.89 -10.29 10.02
N SER A 282 -3.70 -10.39 11.34
CA SER A 282 -3.12 -11.59 11.96
C SER A 282 -4.07 -12.79 11.98
N GLU A 283 -5.39 -12.57 12.01
CA GLU A 283 -6.40 -13.64 12.17
C GLU A 283 -7.08 -14.04 10.86
N ALA A 284 -7.17 -13.13 9.88
CA ALA A 284 -7.97 -13.34 8.68
C ALA A 284 -7.28 -14.29 7.69
N LEU A 285 -7.99 -15.37 7.34
CA LEU A 285 -7.49 -16.38 6.42
C LEU A 285 -7.31 -15.81 5.01
N GLY A 286 -6.09 -15.90 4.47
CA GLY A 286 -5.76 -15.45 3.10
C GLY A 286 -5.11 -14.07 3.02
N LEU A 287 -5.05 -13.34 4.14
CA LEU A 287 -4.19 -12.17 4.25
C LEU A 287 -2.75 -12.63 4.49
N ILE A 288 -1.83 -12.08 3.70
CA ILE A 288 -0.40 -12.38 3.79
C ILE A 288 0.41 -11.22 4.42
N GLY A 289 -0.30 -10.23 5.00
CA GLY A 289 0.28 -9.09 5.69
C GLY A 289 -0.28 -7.74 5.20
N GLY A 290 0.47 -6.67 5.48
CA GLY A 290 0.11 -5.32 5.07
C GLY A 290 1.28 -4.34 5.17
N TYR A 291 1.13 -3.18 4.54
CA TYR A 291 2.07 -2.07 4.63
C TYR A 291 1.54 -1.01 5.60
N ALA A 292 2.26 -0.77 6.70
CA ALA A 292 1.91 0.31 7.61
C ALA A 292 2.11 1.68 6.94
N TRP A 293 1.07 2.51 6.96
CA TRP A 293 1.06 3.88 6.46
C TRP A 293 1.15 4.84 7.66
N ALA A 294 2.32 5.44 7.93
CA ALA A 294 3.56 5.28 7.19
C ALA A 294 4.79 5.33 8.09
N LEU A 295 5.95 4.97 7.53
CA LEU A 295 7.25 5.23 8.15
C LEU A 295 7.41 6.73 8.47
N ASN A 296 6.98 7.58 7.54
CA ASN A 296 7.20 9.01 7.53
C ASN A 296 6.44 9.74 8.68
N PRO A 297 7.12 10.51 9.55
CA PRO A 297 6.49 11.28 10.62
C PRO A 297 5.60 12.42 10.11
N GLU A 298 5.88 12.96 8.93
CA GLU A 298 5.11 14.05 8.32
C GLU A 298 3.79 13.61 7.68
N THR A 299 3.39 12.35 7.89
CA THR A 299 2.11 11.83 7.39
C THR A 299 0.97 12.49 8.14
N SER A 300 0.17 13.28 7.43
CA SER A 300 -0.95 14.01 8.00
C SER A 300 -2.22 13.18 8.06
N PHE A 301 -2.86 13.20 9.21
CA PHE A 301 -4.21 12.71 9.46
C PHE A 301 -5.09 13.88 9.91
N THR A 302 -6.36 13.89 9.52
CA THR A 302 -7.34 14.90 9.90
C THR A 302 -8.61 14.23 10.39
N ARG A 303 -8.96 14.43 11.67
CA ARG A 303 -10.18 13.91 12.28
C ARG A 303 -10.93 15.03 12.99
N HIS A 304 -12.23 15.17 12.75
CA HIS A 304 -13.09 16.23 13.31
C HIS A 304 -12.50 17.67 13.19
N GLY A 305 -11.81 17.95 12.08
CA GLY A 305 -11.17 19.25 11.82
C GLY A 305 -9.84 19.48 12.54
N GLN A 306 -9.35 18.51 13.31
CA GLN A 306 -8.03 18.53 13.93
C GLN A 306 -7.04 17.75 13.06
N ALA A 307 -5.98 18.42 12.63
CA ALA A 307 -4.88 17.79 11.90
C ALA A 307 -3.76 17.40 12.88
N ALA A 308 -3.25 16.20 12.71
CA ALA A 308 -2.07 15.69 13.42
C ALA A 308 -1.15 14.98 12.43
N GLN A 309 0.13 14.88 12.78
CA GLN A 309 1.13 14.19 11.97
C GLN A 309 1.76 13.09 12.79
N GLU A 310 1.82 11.88 12.24
CA GLU A 310 2.38 10.74 12.93
C GLU A 310 2.93 9.71 11.93
N GLY A 311 3.97 8.98 12.34
CA GLY A 311 4.51 7.84 11.60
C GLY A 311 5.20 6.86 12.54
N LEU A 312 5.86 5.85 11.98
CA LEU A 312 6.62 4.85 12.75
C LEU A 312 7.92 5.40 13.36
N VAL A 313 8.41 6.52 12.86
CA VAL A 313 9.44 7.34 13.52
C VAL A 313 8.87 8.70 13.87
N THR A 314 9.50 9.41 14.79
CA THR A 314 9.10 10.77 15.15
C THR A 314 9.71 11.80 14.18
N SER A 315 9.30 13.07 14.32
CA SER A 315 9.69 14.18 13.42
C SER A 315 11.19 14.45 13.34
N ASP A 316 11.99 13.90 14.26
CA ASP A 316 13.45 13.98 14.20
C ASP A 316 14.10 12.96 13.23
N TRP A 317 13.30 12.04 12.67
CA TRP A 317 13.71 10.94 11.79
C TRP A 317 14.73 9.95 12.41
N ARG A 318 14.86 9.97 13.74
CA ARG A 318 15.85 9.20 14.52
C ARG A 318 15.21 8.38 15.62
N THR A 319 14.18 8.92 16.27
CA THR A 319 13.49 8.30 17.39
C THR A 319 12.33 7.46 16.87
N ALA A 320 12.23 6.23 17.38
CA ALA A 320 11.14 5.32 17.05
C ALA A 320 9.84 5.74 17.74
N ASN A 321 8.70 5.55 17.08
CA ASN A 321 7.41 5.57 17.75
C ASN A 321 7.16 4.18 18.37
N GLU A 322 7.80 3.91 19.52
CA GLU A 322 7.78 2.59 20.16
C GLU A 322 6.36 2.06 20.40
N PRO A 323 5.39 2.84 20.92
CA PRO A 323 4.04 2.34 21.14
C PRO A 323 3.33 1.92 19.84
N TYR A 324 3.59 2.62 18.72
CA TYR A 324 3.02 2.22 17.43
C TYR A 324 3.73 0.96 16.89
N LEU A 325 5.04 0.83 17.08
CA LEU A 325 5.76 -0.39 16.69
C LEU A 325 5.29 -1.62 17.49
N GLU A 326 5.09 -1.47 18.80
CA GLU A 326 4.53 -2.51 19.68
C GLU A 326 3.16 -2.98 19.20
N ALA A 327 2.30 -2.06 18.75
CA ALA A 327 0.99 -2.39 18.19
C ALA A 327 1.08 -3.31 16.96
N LEU A 328 2.16 -3.23 16.19
CA LEU A 328 2.38 -4.03 14.98
C LEU A 328 2.99 -5.40 15.27
N GLU A 329 3.49 -5.66 16.48
CA GLU A 329 4.25 -6.88 16.78
C GLU A 329 3.47 -8.17 16.58
N SER A 330 2.13 -8.14 16.74
CA SER A 330 1.29 -9.32 16.49
C SER A 330 1.33 -9.80 15.03
N LEU A 331 1.74 -8.94 14.08
CA LEU A 331 1.97 -9.34 12.69
C LEU A 331 3.21 -10.23 12.53
N ASN A 332 4.09 -10.30 13.53
CA ASN A 332 5.24 -11.21 13.52
C ASN A 332 4.81 -12.69 13.58
N GLU A 333 3.60 -12.96 14.04
CA GLU A 333 3.05 -14.32 14.18
C GLU A 333 2.38 -14.83 12.89
N ILE A 334 2.34 -14.03 11.82
CA ILE A 334 1.80 -14.46 10.53
C ILE A 334 2.63 -15.65 10.01
N PRO A 335 1.97 -16.77 9.63
CA PRO A 335 2.68 -17.95 9.14
C PRO A 335 3.64 -17.64 7.98
N HIS A 336 4.83 -18.23 8.04
CA HIS A 336 5.87 -18.10 7.01
C HIS A 336 6.48 -16.69 6.87
N LEU A 337 6.24 -15.78 7.82
CA LEU A 337 6.95 -14.51 7.87
C LEU A 337 8.46 -14.75 7.89
N SER A 338 9.15 -14.21 6.89
CA SER A 338 10.60 -14.37 6.76
C SER A 338 11.20 -13.22 5.96
N ALA A 339 12.49 -12.95 6.20
CA ALA A 339 13.24 -12.02 5.39
C ALA A 339 13.30 -12.49 3.92
N THR A 340 13.28 -11.56 2.97
CA THR A 340 13.29 -11.92 1.54
C THR A 340 14.59 -12.63 1.20
N GLN A 341 14.50 -13.80 0.57
CA GLN A 341 15.67 -14.58 0.21
C GLN A 341 16.12 -14.29 -1.22
N CYS A 342 17.43 -14.19 -1.43
CA CYS A 342 18.01 -14.16 -2.76
C CYS A 342 18.03 -15.60 -3.31
N PHE A 343 17.13 -15.91 -4.24
CA PHE A 343 17.11 -17.24 -4.86
C PHE A 343 18.29 -17.39 -5.84
N PRO A 344 19.13 -18.42 -5.73
CA PRO A 344 20.13 -18.71 -6.74
C PRO A 344 19.44 -19.09 -8.06
N LEU A 345 19.85 -18.46 -9.16
CA LEU A 345 19.37 -18.84 -10.49
C LEU A 345 19.86 -20.25 -10.81
N ASN A 346 18.95 -21.23 -10.81
CA ASN A 346 19.27 -22.58 -11.28
C ASN A 346 19.62 -22.51 -12.77
N SER A 347 20.88 -22.80 -13.11
CA SER A 347 21.44 -22.77 -14.46
C SER A 347 20.89 -23.85 -15.42
N SER A 348 19.81 -24.55 -15.05
CA SER A 348 19.32 -25.75 -15.73
C SER A 348 18.00 -25.56 -16.50
N ARG A 349 17.49 -24.34 -16.65
CA ARG A 349 16.37 -24.03 -17.56
C ARG A 349 16.66 -22.75 -18.34
N ARG A 350 17.41 -22.87 -19.43
CA ARG A 350 17.42 -21.93 -20.55
C ARG A 350 16.87 -22.63 -21.78
#